data_AF-A0A9E5ISI5-F1
#
_entry.id   AF-A0A9E5ISI5-F1
#
_cell.length_a   1.000
_cell.length_b   1.000
_cell.length_c   1.000
_cell.angle_alpha   90.00
_cell.angle_beta   90.00
_cell.angle_gamma   90.00
#
_symmetry.space_group_name_H-M   'P 1'
#
loop_
_entity.id
_entity.type
_entity.pdbx_description
1 polymer ?
#
loop_
_entity_poly.entity_id
_entity_poly.type
_entity_poly.pdbx_seq_one_letter_code
_entity_poly.pdbx_strand_id
1 'polypeptide(L)'
;YRRIEPFMTNNCFYFWIGQHENGRYSRAHAHTSAAVLICLNGKGYTYTWPEDEGETPWKDGKEHLVRRIDYEPVGLVSAAPGGARWYHQHFSAGEEALRLTAWFGPHNPGRDPGAPGSKHTDYTAQDVTEGGTTIPYWLEDPHIRKEYQALLKKNSVPDRMDPDWYNIPAEFMEKFGPKKS
;
A
#
# COMPACT_ATOMS: atom_id res chain seq x y z
N TYR A 1 13.13 -30.21 12.26
CA TYR A 1 12.01 -29.26 12.05
C TYR A 1 12.19 -28.11 13.03
N ARG A 2 11.98 -26.86 12.62
CA ARG A 2 11.91 -25.71 13.55
C ARG A 2 10.42 -25.42 13.78
N ARG A 3 9.98 -25.47 15.03
CA ARG A 3 8.58 -25.30 15.45
C ARG A 3 8.41 -23.89 16.02
N ILE A 4 7.39 -23.16 15.56
CA ILE A 4 6.95 -21.89 16.15
C ILE A 4 5.58 -22.15 16.79
N GLU A 5 5.47 -22.02 18.11
CA GLU A 5 4.21 -22.14 18.86
C GLU A 5 4.01 -20.87 19.69
N PRO A 6 3.34 -19.84 19.15
CA PRO A 6 3.09 -18.61 19.89
C PRO A 6 1.85 -18.78 20.77
N PHE A 7 2.04 -19.07 22.06
CA PHE A 7 1.00 -18.93 23.07
C PHE A 7 1.01 -17.49 23.60
N MET A 8 0.53 -16.54 22.79
CA MET A 8 0.59 -15.12 23.12
C MET A 8 -0.70 -14.66 23.79
N THR A 9 -0.68 -14.69 25.13
CA THR A 9 -1.57 -13.92 26.03
C THR A 9 -3.09 -14.07 25.84
N ASN A 10 -3.56 -15.25 25.43
CA ASN A 10 -4.99 -15.51 25.18
C ASN A 10 -5.61 -14.55 24.14
N ASN A 11 -4.78 -14.07 23.20
CA ASN A 11 -5.20 -13.15 22.15
C ASN A 11 -4.80 -13.68 20.77
N CYS A 12 -5.59 -13.37 19.75
CA CYS A 12 -5.36 -13.89 18.41
C CYS A 12 -4.46 -12.93 17.63
N PHE A 13 -3.26 -13.38 17.29
CA PHE A 13 -2.39 -12.70 16.33
C PHE A 13 -2.50 -13.41 15.00
N TYR A 14 -2.55 -12.62 13.93
CA TYR A 14 -2.64 -13.14 12.58
C TYR A 14 -1.42 -12.71 11.78
N PHE A 15 -0.95 -13.60 10.92
CA PHE A 15 0.09 -13.31 9.97
C PHE A 15 -0.22 -13.96 8.63
N TRP A 16 0.29 -13.36 7.56
CA TRP A 16 0.30 -13.95 6.24
C TRP A 16 1.66 -13.75 5.59
N ILE A 17 1.97 -14.63 4.64
CA ILE A 17 3.08 -14.44 3.72
C ILE A 17 2.48 -14.14 2.35
N GLY A 18 2.87 -13.01 1.78
CA GLY A 18 2.41 -12.52 0.48
C GLY A 18 3.60 -12.33 -0.44
N GLN A 19 3.36 -12.55 -1.73
CA GLN A 19 4.32 -12.23 -2.79
C GLN A 19 3.70 -11.15 -3.67
N HIS A 20 4.40 -10.02 -3.82
CA HIS A 20 4.02 -8.99 -4.77
C HIS A 20 4.35 -9.46 -6.19
N GLU A 21 3.49 -9.10 -7.14
CA GLU A 21 3.76 -9.33 -8.55
C GLU A 21 4.85 -8.36 -9.04
N ASN A 22 5.92 -8.90 -9.64
CA ASN A 22 7.00 -8.07 -10.16
C ASN A 22 6.54 -7.22 -11.34
N GLY A 23 7.07 -5.99 -11.41
CA GLY A 23 6.64 -5.00 -12.40
C GLY A 23 5.28 -4.36 -12.08
N ARG A 24 4.73 -4.59 -10.90
CA ARG A 24 3.51 -3.96 -10.40
C ARG A 24 3.70 -3.46 -8.96
N TYR A 25 2.89 -2.48 -8.61
CA TYR A 25 2.72 -2.01 -7.24
C TYR A 25 1.22 -1.95 -6.91
N SER A 26 0.88 -1.97 -5.62
CA SER A 26 -0.51 -1.89 -5.17
C SER A 26 -0.94 -0.43 -5.10
N ARG A 27 -2.25 -0.15 -5.12
CA ARG A 27 -2.78 1.20 -4.85
C ARG A 27 -2.43 1.65 -3.43
N ALA A 28 -2.19 2.95 -3.26
CA ALA A 28 -2.02 3.53 -1.93
C ALA A 28 -3.34 3.43 -1.17
N HIS A 29 -3.28 3.09 0.12
CA HIS A 29 -4.46 3.05 0.97
C HIS A 29 -4.11 3.48 2.40
N ALA A 30 -5.10 3.99 3.13
CA ALA A 30 -4.91 4.48 4.48
C ALA A 30 -5.67 3.66 5.52
N HIS A 31 -4.99 3.40 6.64
CA HIS A 31 -5.57 2.86 7.86
C HIS A 31 -4.68 3.22 9.07
N THR A 32 -5.21 3.03 10.29
CA THR A 32 -4.45 3.18 11.53
C THR A 32 -3.37 2.11 11.66
N SER A 33 -2.36 2.32 12.51
CA SER A 33 -1.29 1.34 12.78
C SER A 33 -1.87 -0.04 13.13
N ALA A 34 -1.38 -1.08 12.45
CA ALA A 34 -1.94 -2.42 12.60
C ALA A 34 -0.96 -3.56 12.34
N ALA A 35 -0.18 -3.43 11.28
CA ALA A 35 0.75 -4.45 10.82
C ALA A 35 2.19 -3.95 10.86
N VAL A 36 3.10 -4.84 11.21
CA VAL A 36 4.50 -4.73 10.81
C VAL A 36 4.76 -5.69 9.65
N LEU A 37 5.47 -5.21 8.63
CA LEU A 37 5.88 -5.99 7.48
C LEU A 37 7.33 -6.39 7.65
N ILE A 38 7.62 -7.69 7.52
CA ILE A 38 8.97 -8.22 7.52
C ILE A 38 9.28 -8.70 6.10
N CYS A 39 10.37 -8.20 5.52
CA CYS A 39 10.79 -8.63 4.20
C CYS A 39 11.46 -10.01 4.28
N LEU A 40 10.98 -10.97 3.51
CA LEU A 40 11.51 -12.33 3.46
C LEU A 40 12.42 -12.54 2.26
N ASN A 41 12.15 -11.86 1.15
CA ASN A 41 12.92 -11.98 -0.09
C ASN A 41 12.68 -10.76 -0.99
N GLY A 42 13.57 -10.56 -1.95
CA GLY A 42 13.46 -9.53 -2.98
C GLY A 42 13.83 -8.15 -2.46
N LYS A 43 13.60 -7.15 -3.32
CA LYS A 43 13.88 -5.74 -3.05
C LYS A 43 12.70 -4.88 -3.49
N GLY A 44 12.49 -3.81 -2.75
CA GLY A 44 11.38 -2.90 -2.99
C GLY A 44 11.42 -1.74 -2.02
N TYR A 45 10.33 -1.00 -1.94
CA TYR A 45 10.19 0.09 -0.99
C TYR A 45 8.73 0.33 -0.66
N THR A 46 8.50 1.11 0.38
CA THR A 46 7.19 1.69 0.69
C THR A 46 7.30 3.19 0.76
N TYR A 47 6.26 3.87 0.26
CA TYR A 47 5.97 5.24 0.67
C TYR A 47 4.94 5.22 1.78
N THR A 48 5.00 6.21 2.66
CA THR A 48 3.98 6.47 3.67
C THR A 48 3.87 7.97 3.96
N TRP A 49 2.65 8.47 4.14
CA TRP A 49 2.36 9.86 4.50
C TRP A 49 1.02 9.98 5.24
N PRO A 50 0.80 11.04 6.04
CA PRO A 50 -0.45 11.23 6.76
C PRO A 50 -1.65 11.36 5.82
N GLU A 51 -2.78 10.71 6.16
CA GLU A 51 -3.98 10.71 5.31
C GLU A 51 -4.58 12.11 5.11
N ASP A 52 -4.52 12.95 6.14
CA ASP A 52 -5.02 14.32 6.12
C ASP A 52 -4.23 15.27 5.21
N GLU A 53 -3.11 14.82 4.66
CA GLU A 53 -2.33 15.58 3.70
C GLU A 53 -2.80 15.42 2.24
N GLY A 54 -3.74 14.51 1.99
CA GLY A 54 -4.36 14.27 0.69
C GLY A 54 -3.63 13.25 -0.18
N GLU A 55 -4.21 13.01 -1.36
CA GLU A 55 -3.81 11.92 -2.26
C GLU A 55 -2.59 12.24 -3.13
N THR A 56 -2.25 13.52 -3.30
CA THR A 56 -1.21 13.99 -4.22
C THR A 56 -0.11 14.83 -3.55
N PRO A 57 0.62 14.27 -2.55
CA PRO A 57 1.51 15.07 -1.72
C PRO A 57 2.72 15.67 -2.46
N TRP A 58 3.21 15.08 -3.56
CA TRP A 58 4.30 15.69 -4.33
C TRP A 58 3.79 16.82 -5.22
N LYS A 59 2.64 16.62 -5.88
CA LYS A 59 1.99 17.66 -6.69
C LYS A 59 1.63 18.88 -5.85
N ASP A 60 1.23 18.65 -4.60
CA ASP A 60 0.77 19.69 -3.68
C ASP A 60 1.91 20.33 -2.85
N GLY A 61 3.17 19.98 -3.10
CA GLY A 61 4.35 20.57 -2.44
C GLY A 61 4.55 20.10 -0.98
N LYS A 62 4.03 18.93 -0.65
CA LYS A 62 4.05 18.28 0.67
C LYS A 62 4.97 17.06 0.71
N GLU A 63 5.89 16.93 -0.23
CA GLU A 63 6.82 15.80 -0.33
C GLU A 63 7.70 15.64 0.92
N HIS A 64 7.93 16.73 1.66
CA HIS A 64 8.68 16.73 2.92
C HIS A 64 7.97 15.97 4.06
N LEU A 65 6.66 15.71 3.93
CA LEU A 65 5.87 14.89 4.86
C LEU A 65 5.88 13.41 4.47
N VAL A 66 6.26 13.10 3.23
CA VAL A 66 6.36 11.71 2.77
C VAL A 66 7.61 11.05 3.35
N ARG A 67 7.49 9.78 3.70
CA ARG A 67 8.60 8.93 4.11
C ARG A 67 8.73 7.76 3.16
N ARG A 68 9.95 7.48 2.75
CA ARG A 68 10.33 6.28 2.01
C ARG A 68 11.09 5.35 2.93
N ILE A 69 10.76 4.06 2.89
CA ILE A 69 11.52 3.02 3.56
C ILE A 69 11.75 1.90 2.55
N ASP A 70 13.02 1.58 2.31
CA ASP A 70 13.39 0.50 1.40
C ASP A 70 13.30 -0.86 2.12
N TYR A 71 12.78 -1.87 1.43
CA TYR A 71 12.73 -3.24 1.92
C TYR A 71 14.05 -3.94 1.64
N GLU A 72 14.66 -4.47 2.71
CA GLU A 72 15.79 -5.39 2.65
C GLU A 72 15.41 -6.69 3.36
N PRO A 73 15.84 -7.87 2.88
CA PRO A 73 15.55 -9.14 3.54
C PRO A 73 15.89 -9.11 5.03
N VAL A 74 14.97 -9.62 5.86
CA VAL A 74 14.99 -9.58 7.34
C VAL A 74 14.75 -8.18 7.94
N GLY A 75 14.56 -7.16 7.10
CA GLY A 75 14.14 -5.82 7.52
C GLY A 75 12.68 -5.78 7.97
N LEU A 76 12.37 -4.89 8.91
CA LEU A 76 11.04 -4.69 9.50
C LEU A 76 10.56 -3.26 9.25
N VAL A 77 9.33 -3.11 8.73
CA VAL A 77 8.74 -1.84 8.32
C VAL A 77 7.34 -1.70 8.89
N SER A 78 7.01 -0.54 9.46
CA SER A 78 5.62 -0.17 9.77
C SER A 78 5.10 0.76 8.67
N ALA A 79 4.02 0.35 8.01
CA ALA A 79 3.46 1.10 6.89
C ALA A 79 2.62 2.30 7.34
N ALA A 80 2.06 2.26 8.55
CA ALA A 80 1.29 3.35 9.16
C ALA A 80 1.83 3.67 10.56
N PRO A 81 2.96 4.40 10.67
CA PRO A 81 3.59 4.69 11.95
C PRO A 81 2.79 5.70 12.79
N GLY A 82 2.89 5.61 14.12
CA GLY A 82 2.46 6.69 15.01
C GLY A 82 0.97 6.74 15.39
N GLY A 83 0.20 5.67 15.15
CA GLY A 83 -1.17 5.53 15.68
C GLY A 83 -2.27 6.32 14.97
N ALA A 84 -1.92 7.25 14.08
CA ALA A 84 -2.84 7.92 13.17
C ALA A 84 -3.07 7.11 11.87
N ARG A 85 -3.95 7.59 10.99
CA ARG A 85 -4.19 7.01 9.67
C ARG A 85 -3.18 7.56 8.66
N TRP A 86 -2.50 6.64 7.96
CA TRP A 86 -1.46 6.99 7.00
C TRP A 86 -1.70 6.25 5.70
N TYR A 87 -1.66 6.98 4.58
CA TYR A 87 -1.53 6.35 3.27
C TYR A 87 -0.21 5.61 3.20
N HIS A 88 -0.23 4.43 2.60
CA HIS A 88 0.98 3.69 2.30
C HIS A 88 0.82 2.83 1.06
N GLN A 89 1.96 2.56 0.42
CA GLN A 89 2.00 1.88 -0.87
C GLN A 89 3.28 1.08 -1.00
N HIS A 90 3.17 -0.17 -1.47
CA HIS A 90 4.28 -1.11 -1.54
C HIS A 90 4.68 -1.39 -2.98
N PHE A 91 5.98 -1.28 -3.25
CA PHE A 91 6.55 -1.36 -4.59
C PHE A 91 7.54 -2.52 -4.68
N SER A 92 7.25 -3.52 -5.51
CA SER A 92 8.26 -4.51 -5.92
C SER A 92 9.03 -3.97 -7.11
N ALA A 93 10.34 -3.77 -6.96
CA ALA A 93 11.17 -3.15 -8.00
C ALA A 93 12.42 -3.96 -8.36
N GLY A 94 12.60 -5.15 -7.79
CA GLY A 94 13.72 -6.05 -8.09
C GLY A 94 13.35 -7.15 -9.08
N GLU A 95 14.38 -7.81 -9.63
CA GLU A 95 14.22 -9.02 -10.46
C GLU A 95 13.61 -10.18 -9.66
N GLU A 96 14.05 -10.33 -8.40
CA GLU A 96 13.49 -11.28 -7.44
C GLU A 96 12.17 -10.78 -6.87
N ALA A 97 11.21 -11.70 -6.69
CA ALA A 97 9.90 -11.33 -6.16
C ALA A 97 9.99 -10.81 -4.72
N LEU A 98 9.42 -9.63 -4.47
CA LEU A 98 9.27 -9.07 -3.14
C LEU A 98 8.28 -9.94 -2.35
N ARG A 99 8.78 -10.62 -1.32
CA ARG A 99 7.97 -11.42 -0.40
C ARG A 99 7.98 -10.76 0.97
N LEU A 100 6.79 -10.51 1.49
CA LEU A 100 6.58 -9.91 2.80
C LEU A 100 5.79 -10.87 3.68
N THR A 101 6.11 -10.91 4.97
CA THR A 101 5.16 -11.37 5.97
C THR A 101 4.60 -10.17 6.71
N ALA A 102 3.29 -10.00 6.69
CA ALA A 102 2.63 -9.05 7.57
C ALA A 102 2.27 -9.74 8.87
N TRP A 103 2.59 -9.08 9.98
CA TRP A 103 2.23 -9.53 11.30
C TRP A 103 1.34 -8.48 11.94
N PHE A 104 0.10 -8.88 12.24
CA PHE A 104 -0.91 -8.02 12.82
C PHE A 104 -1.02 -8.24 14.32
N GLY A 105 -1.26 -7.15 15.03
CA GLY A 105 -1.78 -7.20 16.39
C GLY A 105 -3.23 -7.72 16.42
N PRO A 106 -3.77 -7.94 17.62
CA PRO A 106 -5.12 -8.48 17.82
C PRO A 106 -6.24 -7.50 17.42
N HIS A 107 -5.91 -6.23 17.18
CA HIS A 107 -6.84 -5.21 16.69
C HIS A 107 -6.30 -4.69 15.36
N ASN A 108 -6.87 -5.15 14.24
CA ASN A 108 -6.45 -4.76 12.89
C ASN A 108 -7.61 -4.15 12.07
N PRO A 109 -7.39 -3.02 11.39
CA PRO A 109 -8.35 -2.41 10.47
C PRO A 109 -8.60 -3.31 9.25
N GLY A 110 -9.79 -3.20 8.67
CA GLY A 110 -10.23 -4.00 7.52
C GLY A 110 -10.80 -5.39 7.86
N ARG A 111 -10.70 -5.83 9.12
CA ARG A 111 -11.28 -7.10 9.58
C ARG A 111 -11.90 -6.96 10.97
N ASP A 112 -12.98 -6.19 11.08
CA ASP A 112 -13.82 -6.28 12.27
C ASP A 112 -14.37 -7.70 12.39
N PRO A 113 -14.08 -8.45 13.47
CA PRO A 113 -14.59 -9.79 13.65
C PRO A 113 -16.10 -9.72 13.92
N GLY A 114 -16.89 -9.76 12.86
CA GLY A 114 -18.32 -9.97 12.94
C GLY A 114 -18.66 -11.40 13.34
N ALA A 115 -19.92 -11.63 13.71
CA ALA A 115 -20.42 -12.97 14.01
C ALA A 115 -20.24 -13.91 12.79
N PRO A 116 -20.06 -15.23 12.99
CA PRO A 116 -19.96 -16.18 11.88
C PRO A 116 -21.08 -15.99 10.85
N GLY A 117 -20.71 -15.72 9.59
CA GLY A 117 -21.66 -15.45 8.50
C GLY A 117 -21.97 -13.98 8.23
N SER A 118 -21.42 -13.03 9.01
CA SER A 118 -21.54 -11.60 8.69
C SER A 118 -20.80 -11.24 7.41
N LYS A 119 -21.37 -10.35 6.58
CA LYS A 119 -20.63 -9.72 5.49
C LYS A 119 -19.53 -8.83 6.07
N HIS A 120 -18.29 -9.11 5.69
CA HIS A 120 -17.15 -8.26 6.02
C HIS A 120 -16.95 -7.23 4.91
N THR A 121 -16.93 -5.95 5.26
CA THR A 121 -16.65 -4.86 4.32
C THR A 121 -15.22 -4.38 4.55
N ASP A 122 -14.36 -4.60 3.57
CA ASP A 122 -13.00 -4.09 3.57
C ASP A 122 -12.97 -2.67 2.98
N TYR A 123 -13.17 -1.67 3.84
CA TYR A 123 -13.12 -0.26 3.43
C TYR A 123 -11.72 0.16 2.96
N THR A 124 -10.67 -0.59 3.33
CA THR A 124 -9.29 -0.34 2.88
C THR A 124 -9.04 -0.80 1.45
N ALA A 125 -9.99 -1.52 0.85
CA ALA A 125 -9.97 -1.90 -0.56
C ALA A 125 -10.89 -1.02 -1.44
N GLN A 126 -11.72 -0.18 -0.82
CA GLN A 126 -12.66 0.71 -1.49
C GLN A 126 -12.01 2.07 -1.81
N ASP A 127 -12.37 2.65 -2.94
CA ASP A 127 -11.78 3.91 -3.41
C ASP A 127 -12.25 5.11 -2.59
N VAL A 128 -11.39 6.11 -2.42
CA VAL A 128 -11.71 7.39 -1.74
C VAL A 128 -12.90 8.11 -2.37
N THR A 129 -13.12 7.92 -3.68
CA THR A 129 -14.27 8.47 -4.40
C THR A 129 -15.60 7.83 -4.03
N GLU A 130 -15.57 6.66 -3.38
CA GLU A 130 -16.74 5.90 -2.95
C GLU A 130 -16.88 5.86 -1.41
N GLY A 131 -16.11 6.68 -0.69
CA GLY A 131 -16.08 6.72 0.77
C GLY A 131 -15.14 5.71 1.42
N GLY A 132 -14.32 5.02 0.62
CA GLY A 132 -13.22 4.18 1.09
C GLY A 132 -11.95 4.97 1.34
N THR A 133 -10.82 4.26 1.36
CA THR A 133 -9.52 4.83 1.76
C THR A 133 -8.39 4.48 0.80
N THR A 134 -8.72 3.87 -0.33
CA THR A 134 -7.79 3.56 -1.42
C THR A 134 -7.75 4.69 -2.44
N ILE A 135 -6.55 5.11 -2.81
CA ILE A 135 -6.36 6.07 -3.91
C ILE A 135 -6.35 5.26 -5.22
N PRO A 136 -7.31 5.45 -6.13
CA PRO A 136 -7.26 4.78 -7.42
C PRO A 136 -6.07 5.28 -8.25
N TYR A 137 -5.52 4.43 -9.12
CA TYR A 137 -4.32 4.77 -9.91
C TYR A 137 -4.49 6.04 -10.77
N TRP A 138 -5.69 6.35 -11.25
CA TRP A 138 -5.96 7.57 -12.02
C TRP A 138 -5.95 8.85 -11.16
N LEU A 139 -6.07 8.73 -9.83
CA LEU A 139 -6.05 9.84 -8.87
C LEU A 139 -4.70 9.97 -8.14
N GLU A 140 -3.83 8.96 -8.22
CA GLU A 140 -2.55 8.96 -7.51
C GLU A 140 -1.66 10.14 -7.92
N ASP A 141 -0.68 10.45 -7.07
CA ASP A 141 0.33 11.43 -7.42
C ASP A 141 1.15 10.99 -8.66
N PRO A 142 1.23 11.78 -9.74
CA PRO A 142 2.00 11.43 -10.93
C PRO A 142 3.49 11.12 -10.67
N HIS A 143 4.05 11.61 -9.56
CA HIS A 143 5.40 11.26 -9.12
C HIS A 143 5.57 9.75 -8.92
N ILE A 144 4.57 9.08 -8.34
CA ILE A 144 4.61 7.66 -7.97
C ILE A 144 4.90 6.79 -9.20
N ARG A 145 4.02 6.85 -10.21
CA ARG A 145 4.22 6.11 -11.46
C ARG A 145 5.54 6.45 -12.13
N LYS A 146 5.86 7.74 -12.24
CA LYS A 146 7.06 8.21 -12.94
C LYS A 146 8.33 7.65 -12.30
N GLU A 147 8.43 7.70 -10.98
CA GLU A 147 9.59 7.20 -10.25
C GLU A 147 9.69 5.67 -10.34
N TYR A 148 8.57 4.97 -10.14
CA TYR A 148 8.53 3.52 -10.21
C TYR A 148 8.96 2.99 -11.59
N GLN A 149 8.44 3.57 -12.67
CA GLN A 149 8.83 3.21 -14.04
C GLN A 149 10.31 3.48 -14.32
N ALA A 150 10.86 4.59 -13.83
CA ALA A 150 12.28 4.89 -13.94
C ALA A 150 13.14 3.84 -13.21
N LEU A 151 12.70 3.40 -12.03
CA LEU A 151 13.39 2.39 -11.24
C LEU A 151 13.31 1.00 -11.88
N LEU A 152 12.14 0.59 -12.39
CA LEU A 152 11.99 -0.67 -13.13
C LEU A 152 12.94 -0.72 -14.33
N LYS A 153 13.01 0.37 -15.11
CA LYS A 153 13.96 0.49 -16.23
C LYS A 153 15.41 0.36 -15.77
N LYS A 154 15.79 1.01 -14.67
CA LYS A 154 17.14 0.91 -14.11
C LYS A 154 17.49 -0.52 -13.68
N ASN A 155 16.52 -1.25 -13.16
CA ASN A 155 16.69 -2.61 -12.65
C ASN A 155 16.41 -3.69 -13.70
N SER A 156 16.19 -3.32 -14.97
CA SER A 156 15.84 -4.25 -16.05
C SER A 156 14.59 -5.10 -15.77
N VAL A 157 13.65 -4.59 -14.97
CA VAL A 157 12.39 -5.27 -14.66
C VAL A 157 11.30 -4.78 -15.64
N PRO A 158 10.53 -5.67 -16.28
CA PRO A 158 9.43 -5.26 -17.15
C PRO A 158 8.36 -4.47 -16.37
N ASP A 159 7.96 -3.32 -16.90
CA ASP A 159 6.75 -2.62 -16.43
C ASP A 159 5.51 -3.41 -16.85
N ARG A 160 4.71 -3.80 -15.86
CA ARG A 160 3.49 -4.59 -16.03
C ARG A 160 2.26 -3.86 -15.47
N MET A 161 2.39 -2.56 -15.20
CA MET A 161 1.26 -1.70 -14.93
C MET A 161 0.44 -1.50 -16.20
N ASP A 162 -0.88 -1.59 -16.08
CA ASP A 162 -1.77 -1.32 -17.20
C ASP A 162 -1.88 0.20 -17.40
N PRO A 163 -1.57 0.74 -18.59
CA PRO A 163 -1.73 2.18 -18.86
C PRO A 163 -3.18 2.65 -18.69
N ASP A 164 -4.17 1.77 -18.86
CA ASP A 164 -5.58 2.17 -18.76
C ASP A 164 -6.04 2.43 -17.33
N TRP A 165 -5.31 1.89 -16.33
CA TRP A 165 -5.60 2.17 -14.91
C TRP A 165 -5.44 3.64 -14.53
N TYR A 166 -4.69 4.40 -15.33
CA TYR A 166 -4.44 5.82 -15.10
C TYR A 166 -5.43 6.73 -15.84
N ASN A 167 -6.35 6.16 -16.63
CA ASN A 167 -7.39 6.93 -17.29
C ASN A 167 -8.48 7.29 -16.27
N ILE A 168 -8.82 8.57 -16.20
CA ILE A 168 -9.91 9.06 -15.33
C ILE A 168 -11.23 8.51 -15.88
N PRO A 169 -12.03 7.79 -15.07
CA PRO A 169 -13.34 7.30 -15.48
C PRO A 169 -14.29 8.44 -15.87
N ALA A 170 -15.23 8.17 -16.77
CA ALA A 170 -16.12 9.18 -17.35
C ALA A 170 -16.92 9.94 -16.27
N GLU A 171 -17.40 9.25 -15.22
CA GLU A 171 -18.13 9.88 -14.12
C GLU A 171 -17.28 10.86 -13.28
N PHE A 172 -15.94 10.75 -13.33
CA PHE A 172 -15.01 11.59 -12.59
C PHE A 172 -14.36 12.67 -13.45
N MET A 173 -14.55 12.64 -14.78
CA MET A 173 -13.93 13.57 -15.73
C MET A 173 -14.32 15.03 -15.50
N GLU A 174 -15.55 15.31 -15.07
CA GLU A 174 -15.98 16.69 -14.82
C GLU A 174 -15.21 17.32 -13.63
N LYS A 175 -14.96 16.52 -12.59
CA LYS A 175 -14.33 16.98 -11.35
C LYS A 175 -12.80 16.96 -11.42
N PHE A 176 -12.23 15.89 -11.98
CA PHE A 176 -10.79 15.61 -11.95
C PHE A 176 -10.11 15.71 -13.30
N GLY A 177 -10.88 15.79 -14.39
CA GLY A 177 -10.33 15.94 -15.73
C GLY A 177 -9.62 17.28 -15.95
N PRO A 178 -8.83 17.39 -17.02
CA PRO A 178 -8.18 18.64 -17.38
C PRO A 178 -9.24 19.73 -17.61
N LYS A 179 -9.08 20.87 -16.91
CA LYS A 179 -9.94 22.03 -17.14
C LYS A 179 -9.68 22.55 -18.55
N LYS A 180 -10.74 22.68 -19.34
CA LYS A 180 -10.66 23.35 -20.65
C LYS A 180 -10.21 24.80 -20.40
N SER A 181 -9.08 25.17 -20.99
CA SER A 181 -8.53 26.54 -21.00
C SER A 181 -9.48 27.51 -21.70
#